data_AF-A0A8H3IW29-F1
#
_entry.id   AF-A0A8H3IW29-F1
#
_cell.length_a   1.000
_cell.length_b   1.000
_cell.length_c   1.000
_cell.angle_alpha   90.00
_cell.angle_beta   90.00
_cell.angle_gamma   90.00
#
_symmetry.space_group_name_H-M   'P 1'
#
loop_
_entity.id
_entity.type
_entity.pdbx_description
1 polymer ?
#
loop_
_entity_poly.entity_id
_entity_poly.type
_entity_poly.pdbx_seq_one_letter_code
_entity_poly.pdbx_strand_id
1 'polypeptide(L)'
;MSFRYGRKSCRFQVLSDLHLEVEQQYNHFNLRAKAPNLILAEDIGRLIDYDEYLAVLTRESKQFERVFLVLGNHEFYGTSRAEGLRKAQQLVKESEVHLLERMIYKLTDSDVIVLGCTLHSFITREQRDMVHYRIQDFQKIQDWTIDEHNSQHEQDVMWLRYQITTIQQRKNGGNKRILIATHHAPAVIGTSRPEHSKNEWNSAFSTELIGNAEFAEFSKTLVDLRLYALRDLVEGQKRESHE
;
A
#
# COMPACT_ATOMS: atom_id res chain seq x y z
N MET A 1 -11.11 -35.69 22.92
CA MET A 1 -10.38 -35.51 21.65
C MET A 1 -10.30 -34.02 21.35
N SER A 2 -9.16 -33.39 21.64
CA SER A 2 -8.93 -31.98 21.31
C SER A 2 -8.48 -31.91 19.85
N PHE A 3 -9.38 -31.49 18.95
CA PHE A 3 -9.00 -31.14 17.60
C PHE A 3 -8.16 -29.85 17.67
N ARG A 4 -6.83 -30.00 17.67
CA ARG A 4 -5.95 -28.90 17.31
C ARG A 4 -6.18 -28.65 15.81
N TYR A 5 -7.10 -27.75 15.48
CA TYR A 5 -7.14 -27.15 14.15
C TYR A 5 -5.74 -26.57 13.90
N GLY A 6 -4.96 -27.22 13.04
CA GLY A 6 -3.68 -26.69 12.60
C GLY A 6 -3.94 -25.30 12.02
N ARG A 7 -3.26 -24.28 12.52
CA ARG A 7 -3.34 -22.91 12.01
C ARG A 7 -3.06 -22.97 10.51
N LYS A 8 -4.01 -22.58 9.65
CA LYS A 8 -3.75 -22.43 8.21
C LYS A 8 -2.58 -21.45 8.07
N SER A 9 -1.58 -21.81 7.27
CA SER A 9 -0.48 -20.88 6.94
C SER A 9 -1.06 -19.70 6.15
N CYS A 10 -0.98 -18.51 6.74
CA CYS A 10 -1.51 -17.28 6.15
C CYS A 10 -0.48 -16.69 5.18
N ARG A 11 -0.55 -17.05 3.90
CA ARG A 11 0.37 -16.56 2.87
C ARG A 11 -0.28 -15.51 1.98
N PHE A 12 0.54 -14.57 1.53
CA PHE A 12 0.19 -13.47 0.65
C PHE A 12 1.11 -13.50 -0.57
N GLN A 13 0.51 -13.33 -1.75
CA GLN A 13 1.21 -12.92 -2.95
C GLN A 13 1.11 -11.41 -3.03
N VAL A 14 2.18 -10.73 -3.41
CA VAL A 14 2.18 -9.27 -3.46
C VAL A 14 2.71 -8.78 -4.81
N LEU A 15 2.03 -7.79 -5.36
CA LEU A 15 2.42 -7.05 -6.57
C LEU A 15 2.26 -5.56 -6.30
N SER A 16 3.13 -4.76 -6.89
CA SER A 16 3.14 -3.30 -6.89
C SER A 16 3.66 -2.79 -8.23
N ASP A 17 3.49 -1.51 -8.51
CA ASP A 17 4.10 -0.81 -9.66
C ASP A 17 3.85 -1.54 -11.00
N LEU A 18 2.64 -2.08 -11.21
CA LEU A 18 2.30 -2.80 -12.43
C LEU A 18 2.04 -1.85 -13.60
N HIS A 19 1.50 -0.66 -13.31
CA HIS A 19 1.15 0.38 -14.27
C HIS A 19 0.39 -0.15 -15.50
N LEU A 20 -0.71 -0.86 -15.29
CA LEU A 20 -1.47 -1.50 -16.37
C LEU A 20 -2.06 -0.51 -17.38
N GLU A 21 -2.12 0.78 -17.03
CA GLU A 21 -2.46 1.87 -17.94
C GLU A 21 -1.43 2.07 -19.06
N VAL A 22 -0.17 1.70 -18.82
CA VAL A 22 0.90 1.83 -19.79
C VAL A 22 0.67 0.79 -20.88
N GLU A 23 0.58 1.26 -22.12
CA GLU A 23 0.32 0.40 -23.30
C GLU A 23 -0.97 -0.45 -23.20
N GLN A 24 -1.96 -0.03 -22.38
CA GLN A 24 -3.26 -0.72 -22.26
C GLN A 24 -3.13 -2.19 -21.87
N GLN A 25 -2.25 -2.47 -20.91
CA GLN A 25 -1.92 -3.82 -20.46
C GLN A 25 -3.02 -4.50 -19.63
N TYR A 26 -4.06 -3.78 -19.19
CA TYR A 26 -5.20 -4.35 -18.44
C TYR A 26 -5.76 -5.64 -19.05
N ASN A 27 -5.95 -5.66 -20.37
CA ASN A 27 -6.55 -6.78 -21.11
C ASN A 27 -5.61 -8.00 -21.22
N HIS A 28 -4.30 -7.78 -21.12
CA HIS A 28 -3.27 -8.80 -21.28
C HIS A 28 -2.69 -9.25 -19.94
N PHE A 29 -3.00 -8.54 -18.86
CA PHE A 29 -2.57 -8.89 -17.53
C PHE A 29 -3.17 -10.24 -17.14
N ASN A 30 -2.32 -11.18 -16.75
CA ASN A 30 -2.72 -12.47 -16.24
C ASN A 30 -1.80 -12.84 -15.09
N LEU A 31 -2.40 -13.07 -13.93
CA LEU A 31 -1.70 -13.45 -12.73
C LEU A 31 -2.01 -14.90 -12.37
N ARG A 32 -0.96 -15.69 -12.20
CA ARG A 32 -1.09 -17.02 -11.59
C ARG A 32 -1.01 -16.89 -10.07
N ALA A 33 -2.04 -17.39 -9.38
CA ALA A 33 -2.05 -17.46 -7.91
C ALA A 33 -0.95 -18.39 -7.38
N LYS A 34 -0.12 -17.86 -6.47
CA LYS A 34 0.95 -18.55 -5.73
C LYS A 34 0.65 -18.65 -4.23
N ALA A 35 -0.29 -17.85 -3.75
CA ALA A 35 -0.77 -17.81 -2.38
C ALA A 35 -2.30 -17.62 -2.34
N PRO A 36 -2.98 -17.95 -1.23
CA PRO A 36 -4.43 -17.76 -1.11
C PRO A 36 -4.85 -16.28 -1.04
N ASN A 37 -4.01 -15.38 -0.54
CA ASN A 37 -4.34 -13.96 -0.46
C ASN A 37 -3.45 -13.16 -1.42
N LEU A 38 -3.99 -12.10 -2.03
CA LEU A 38 -3.28 -11.17 -2.89
C LEU A 38 -3.27 -9.78 -2.24
N ILE A 39 -2.12 -9.10 -2.28
CA ILE A 39 -2.02 -7.66 -2.05
C ILE A 39 -1.59 -7.03 -3.36
N LEU A 40 -2.45 -6.18 -3.88
CA LEU A 40 -2.20 -5.23 -4.94
C LEU A 40 -1.83 -3.92 -4.25
N ALA A 41 -0.53 -3.74 -4.03
CA ALA A 41 0.00 -2.63 -3.29
C ALA A 41 0.45 -1.57 -4.27
N GLU A 42 -0.40 -0.57 -4.52
CA GLU A 42 -0.13 0.64 -5.32
C GLU A 42 0.19 0.46 -6.81
N ASP A 43 -0.12 1.53 -7.56
CA ASP A 43 0.30 1.76 -8.94
C ASP A 43 0.03 0.56 -9.84
N ILE A 44 -1.17 0.00 -9.69
CA ILE A 44 -1.65 -1.14 -10.45
C ILE A 44 -2.34 -0.67 -11.72
N GLY A 45 -3.10 0.42 -11.62
CA GLY A 45 -3.82 1.03 -12.71
C GLY A 45 -4.35 2.41 -12.34
N ARG A 46 -5.27 2.95 -13.13
CA ARG A 46 -5.87 4.27 -12.91
C ARG A 46 -7.37 4.17 -12.69
N LEU A 47 -7.89 4.95 -11.74
CA LEU A 47 -9.32 5.00 -11.45
C LEU A 47 -10.14 5.68 -12.55
N ILE A 48 -9.49 6.37 -13.49
CA ILE A 48 -10.13 6.91 -14.68
C ILE A 48 -10.37 5.83 -15.75
N ASP A 49 -9.57 4.75 -15.76
CA ASP A 49 -9.71 3.58 -16.64
C ASP A 49 -10.64 2.55 -15.97
N TYR A 50 -11.84 3.00 -15.57
CA TYR A 50 -12.67 2.31 -14.58
C TYR A 50 -13.06 0.89 -15.00
N ASP A 51 -13.54 0.71 -16.23
CA ASP A 51 -14.08 -0.57 -16.70
C ASP A 51 -12.98 -1.62 -16.86
N GLU A 52 -11.83 -1.22 -17.42
CA GLU A 52 -10.66 -2.07 -17.58
C GLU A 52 -10.06 -2.46 -16.22
N TYR A 53 -9.96 -1.51 -15.29
CA TYR A 53 -9.43 -1.78 -13.97
C TYR A 53 -10.38 -2.67 -13.15
N LEU A 54 -11.69 -2.42 -13.24
CA LEU A 54 -12.71 -3.28 -12.64
C LEU A 54 -12.60 -4.72 -13.18
N ALA A 55 -12.44 -4.90 -14.50
CA ALA A 55 -12.29 -6.21 -15.10
C ALA A 55 -11.07 -6.97 -14.57
N VAL A 56 -9.94 -6.29 -14.34
CA VAL A 56 -8.77 -6.88 -13.69
C VAL A 56 -9.10 -7.29 -12.26
N LEU A 57 -9.64 -6.39 -11.43
CA LEU A 57 -9.91 -6.71 -10.02
C LEU A 57 -10.95 -7.82 -9.84
N THR A 58 -12.01 -7.84 -10.65
CA THR A 58 -13.02 -8.89 -10.66
C THR A 58 -12.45 -10.24 -11.10
N ARG A 59 -11.45 -10.25 -11.99
CA ARG A 59 -10.75 -11.49 -12.34
C ARG A 59 -9.91 -11.98 -11.17
N GLU A 60 -9.12 -11.11 -10.56
CA GLU A 60 -8.26 -11.50 -9.45
C GLU A 60 -9.06 -11.92 -8.20
N SER A 61 -10.20 -11.28 -7.90
CA SER A 61 -11.06 -11.70 -6.77
C SER A 61 -11.61 -13.12 -6.91
N LYS A 62 -11.70 -13.66 -8.14
CA LYS A 62 -12.10 -15.05 -8.40
C LYS A 62 -10.94 -16.04 -8.26
N GLN A 63 -9.69 -15.57 -8.33
CA GLN A 63 -8.49 -16.42 -8.26
C GLN A 63 -7.94 -16.57 -6.84
N PHE A 64 -8.20 -15.59 -5.97
CA PHE A 64 -7.68 -15.54 -4.60
C PHE A 64 -8.81 -15.65 -3.58
N GLU A 65 -8.52 -16.19 -2.40
CA GLU A 65 -9.46 -16.17 -1.27
C GLU A 65 -9.78 -14.74 -0.83
N ARG A 66 -8.79 -13.84 -0.91
CA ARG A 66 -8.92 -12.41 -0.55
C ARG A 66 -7.98 -11.59 -1.41
N VAL A 67 -8.45 -10.44 -1.88
CA VAL A 67 -7.63 -9.45 -2.58
C VAL A 67 -7.69 -8.14 -1.80
N PHE A 68 -6.53 -7.59 -1.49
CA PHE A 68 -6.37 -6.29 -0.85
C PHE A 68 -5.80 -5.30 -1.85
N LEU A 69 -6.36 -4.10 -1.91
CA LEU A 69 -5.91 -3.01 -2.77
C LEU A 69 -5.44 -1.83 -1.92
N VAL A 70 -4.19 -1.41 -2.11
CA VAL A 70 -3.68 -0.10 -1.66
C VAL A 70 -3.58 0.77 -2.91
N LEU A 71 -4.04 2.03 -2.82
CA LEU A 71 -3.94 2.98 -3.92
C LEU A 71 -2.58 3.69 -3.84
N GLY A 72 -1.92 3.86 -4.97
CA GLY A 72 -0.77 4.74 -5.17
C GLY A 72 -1.17 6.08 -5.76
N ASN A 73 -0.18 6.86 -6.18
CA ASN A 73 -0.38 8.12 -6.88
C ASN A 73 -0.96 7.91 -8.30
N HIS A 74 -0.55 6.85 -9.01
CA HIS A 74 -1.02 6.61 -10.38
C HIS A 74 -2.52 6.32 -10.43
N GLU A 75 -3.09 5.68 -9.40
CA GLU A 75 -4.54 5.48 -9.31
C GLU A 75 -5.33 6.79 -9.46
N PHE A 76 -4.77 7.92 -9.03
CA PHE A 76 -5.42 9.23 -9.07
C PHE A 76 -5.06 10.09 -10.29
N TYR A 77 -4.20 9.62 -11.20
CA TYR A 77 -3.86 10.40 -12.40
C TYR A 77 -5.10 10.67 -13.27
N GLY A 78 -5.35 11.96 -13.53
CA GLY A 78 -6.50 12.45 -14.30
C GLY A 78 -7.78 12.67 -13.49
N THR A 79 -7.75 12.48 -12.17
CA THR A 79 -8.90 12.73 -11.27
C THR A 79 -8.47 13.47 -10.02
N SER A 80 -9.41 14.07 -9.29
CA SER A 80 -9.14 14.56 -7.94
C SER A 80 -9.13 13.41 -6.93
N ARG A 81 -8.52 13.62 -5.77
CA ARG A 81 -8.50 12.60 -4.70
C ARG A 81 -9.89 12.23 -4.21
N ALA A 82 -10.78 13.21 -4.05
CA ALA A 82 -12.15 12.98 -3.59
C ALA A 82 -12.94 12.12 -4.58
N GLU A 83 -12.89 12.46 -5.87
CA GLU A 83 -13.58 11.69 -6.91
C GLU A 83 -12.94 10.31 -7.12
N GLY A 84 -11.61 10.23 -7.07
CA GLY A 84 -10.88 8.97 -7.11
C GLY A 84 -11.32 8.03 -5.99
N LEU A 85 -11.37 8.50 -4.74
CA LEU A 85 -11.82 7.66 -3.61
C LEU A 85 -13.27 7.20 -3.77
N ARG A 86 -14.16 8.04 -4.31
CA ARG A 86 -15.54 7.63 -4.61
C ARG A 86 -15.57 6.49 -5.64
N LYS A 87 -14.77 6.61 -6.71
CA LYS A 87 -14.63 5.55 -7.72
C LYS A 87 -14.01 4.29 -7.14
N ALA A 88 -12.95 4.40 -6.34
CA ALA A 88 -12.32 3.25 -5.70
C ALA A 88 -13.30 2.49 -4.79
N GLN A 89 -14.10 3.21 -3.99
CA GLN A 89 -15.13 2.58 -3.15
C GLN A 89 -16.19 1.84 -3.97
N GLN A 90 -16.61 2.41 -5.11
CA GLN A 90 -17.53 1.75 -6.02
C GLN A 90 -16.89 0.50 -6.66
N LEU A 91 -15.67 0.66 -7.16
CA LEU A 91 -14.91 -0.38 -7.84
C LEU A 91 -14.69 -1.59 -6.92
N VAL A 92 -14.26 -1.38 -5.67
CA VAL A 92 -14.01 -2.49 -4.75
C VAL A 92 -15.27 -3.21 -4.30
N LYS A 93 -16.41 -2.51 -4.27
CA LYS A 93 -17.72 -3.10 -3.99
C LYS A 93 -18.17 -3.99 -5.15
N GLU A 94 -17.93 -3.59 -6.39
CA GLU A 94 -18.30 -4.34 -7.59
C GLU A 94 -17.36 -5.52 -7.85
N SER A 95 -16.08 -5.41 -7.50
CA SER A 95 -15.09 -6.47 -7.70
C SER A 95 -14.92 -7.43 -6.51
N GLU A 96 -15.55 -7.15 -5.37
CA GLU A 96 -15.37 -7.91 -4.11
C GLU A 96 -13.93 -7.94 -3.59
N VAL A 97 -13.21 -6.82 -3.73
CA VAL A 97 -11.86 -6.66 -3.14
C VAL A 97 -11.89 -5.75 -1.91
N HIS A 98 -10.83 -5.77 -1.11
CA HIS A 98 -10.74 -4.97 0.11
C HIS A 98 -9.83 -3.75 -0.11
N LEU A 99 -10.42 -2.55 -0.15
CA LEU A 99 -9.65 -1.31 -0.17
C LEU A 99 -8.97 -1.07 1.20
N LEU A 100 -7.68 -0.80 1.16
CA LEU A 100 -6.83 -0.50 2.31
C LEU A 100 -6.47 1.00 2.35
N GLU A 101 -7.44 1.85 2.70
CA GLU A 101 -7.27 3.29 2.89
C GLU A 101 -7.54 3.67 4.35
N ARG A 102 -6.50 3.63 5.20
CA ARG A 102 -6.60 3.69 6.67
C ARG A 102 -7.58 2.65 7.23
N MET A 103 -7.42 1.41 6.76
CA MET A 103 -8.32 0.30 7.07
C MET A 103 -7.63 -0.84 7.81
N ILE A 104 -8.40 -1.51 8.67
CA ILE A 104 -7.99 -2.70 9.42
C ILE A 104 -8.78 -3.90 8.91
N TYR A 105 -8.08 -4.94 8.48
CA TYR A 105 -8.69 -6.21 8.13
C TYR A 105 -8.19 -7.32 9.06
N LYS A 106 -9.11 -7.93 9.80
CA LYS A 106 -8.81 -9.02 10.73
C LYS A 106 -9.17 -10.34 10.06
N LEU A 107 -8.16 -11.14 9.74
CA LEU A 107 -8.40 -12.47 9.21
C LEU A 107 -8.97 -13.36 10.32
N THR A 108 -10.16 -13.92 10.10
CA THR A 108 -10.87 -14.74 11.10
C THR A 108 -10.26 -16.14 11.25
N ASP A 109 -9.53 -16.59 10.25
CA ASP A 109 -8.87 -17.90 10.14
C ASP A 109 -7.35 -17.84 10.42
N SER A 110 -6.84 -16.69 10.86
CA SER A 110 -5.41 -16.43 11.05
C SER A 110 -5.14 -15.53 12.27
N ASP A 111 -3.87 -15.43 12.65
CA ASP A 111 -3.37 -14.48 13.65
C ASP A 111 -2.86 -13.17 13.05
N VAL A 112 -2.95 -13.04 11.73
CA VAL A 112 -2.57 -11.85 10.99
C VAL A 112 -3.70 -10.82 11.02
N ILE A 113 -3.34 -9.57 11.30
CA ILE A 113 -4.16 -8.38 11.10
C ILE A 113 -3.48 -7.57 10.00
N VAL A 114 -4.21 -7.26 8.94
CA VAL A 114 -3.73 -6.39 7.87
C VAL A 114 -4.15 -4.96 8.18
N LEU A 115 -3.19 -4.05 8.18
CA LEU A 115 -3.39 -2.61 8.17
C LEU A 115 -2.96 -2.11 6.80
N GLY A 116 -3.66 -1.14 6.24
CA GLY A 116 -3.11 -0.44 5.09
C GLY A 116 -3.69 0.94 4.89
N CYS A 117 -2.87 1.77 4.29
CA CYS A 117 -3.13 3.14 3.87
C CYS A 117 -2.13 3.48 2.77
N THR A 118 -2.39 4.54 2.01
CA THR A 118 -1.42 5.05 1.03
C THR A 118 -0.09 5.38 1.72
N LEU A 119 -0.12 6.06 2.88
CA LEU A 119 1.06 6.57 3.57
C LEU A 119 1.89 7.46 2.63
N HIS A 120 1.33 8.62 2.25
CA HIS A 120 2.08 9.63 1.49
C HIS A 120 3.42 9.96 2.15
N SER A 121 4.42 10.39 1.39
CA SER A 121 5.64 10.95 1.98
C SER A 121 5.40 12.31 2.65
N PHE A 122 6.36 12.81 3.41
CA PHE A 122 6.37 14.16 3.95
C PHE A 122 7.34 15.05 3.16
N ILE A 123 6.80 16.00 2.42
CA ILE A 123 7.58 16.97 1.64
C ILE A 123 8.03 18.11 2.54
N THR A 124 9.34 18.30 2.65
CA THR A 124 9.91 19.35 3.52
C THR A 124 9.68 20.74 2.93
N ARG A 125 9.71 21.76 3.80
CA ARG A 125 9.52 23.15 3.38
C ARG A 125 10.55 23.58 2.33
N GLU A 126 11.78 23.14 2.49
CA GLU A 126 12.93 23.51 1.65
C GLU A 126 12.82 22.92 0.24
N GLN A 127 12.14 21.78 0.10
CA GLN A 127 12.05 21.06 -1.17
C GLN A 127 10.74 21.31 -1.92
N ARG A 128 9.81 22.09 -1.35
CA ARG A 128 8.46 22.32 -1.92
C ARG A 128 8.48 22.72 -3.38
N ASP A 129 9.25 23.77 -3.71
CA ASP A 129 9.25 24.33 -5.07
C ASP A 129 9.80 23.33 -6.08
N MET A 130 10.88 22.63 -5.73
CA MET A 130 11.49 21.63 -6.60
C MET A 130 10.58 20.42 -6.78
N VAL A 131 9.97 19.94 -5.70
CA VAL A 131 9.01 18.82 -5.72
C VAL A 131 7.80 19.19 -6.57
N HIS A 132 7.19 20.36 -6.35
CA HIS A 132 6.04 20.83 -7.13
C HIS A 132 6.35 20.89 -8.64
N TYR A 133 7.56 21.30 -9.00
CA TYR A 133 7.96 21.41 -10.40
C TYR A 133 8.30 20.05 -11.05
N ARG A 134 8.94 19.14 -10.30
CA ARG A 134 9.52 17.89 -10.83
C ARG A 134 8.60 16.68 -10.73
N ILE A 135 7.75 16.62 -9.71
CA ILE A 135 6.92 15.46 -9.42
C ILE A 135 5.60 15.59 -10.17
N GLN A 136 5.30 14.58 -10.99
CA GLN A 136 4.15 14.60 -11.88
C GLN A 136 2.81 14.52 -11.13
N ASP A 137 2.80 14.01 -9.90
CA ASP A 137 1.61 13.92 -9.05
C ASP A 137 0.89 15.26 -8.93
N PHE A 138 1.64 16.34 -8.67
CA PHE A 138 1.13 17.71 -8.52
C PHE A 138 0.70 18.35 -9.85
N GLN A 139 0.90 17.67 -10.97
CA GLN A 139 0.46 18.09 -12.30
C GLN A 139 -0.69 17.22 -12.83
N LYS A 140 -0.70 15.93 -12.47
CA LYS A 140 -1.60 14.91 -13.02
C LYS A 140 -2.79 14.60 -12.12
N ILE A 141 -2.66 14.80 -10.81
CA ILE A 141 -3.77 14.66 -9.87
C ILE A 141 -4.46 16.01 -9.74
N GLN A 142 -5.77 16.06 -10.00
CA GLN A 142 -6.51 17.32 -10.03
C GLN A 142 -6.58 17.93 -8.63
N ASP A 143 -6.33 19.23 -8.57
CA ASP A 143 -6.34 20.04 -7.35
C ASP A 143 -5.43 19.52 -6.23
N TRP A 144 -4.46 18.66 -6.54
CA TRP A 144 -3.58 18.07 -5.53
C TRP A 144 -2.43 19.00 -5.16
N THR A 145 -2.41 19.43 -3.90
CA THR A 145 -1.39 20.33 -3.37
C THR A 145 -0.39 19.64 -2.44
N ILE A 146 0.79 20.22 -2.27
CA ILE A 146 1.77 19.73 -1.28
C ILE A 146 1.20 19.79 0.15
N ASP A 147 0.37 20.78 0.46
CA ASP A 147 -0.26 20.89 1.78
C ASP A 147 -1.24 19.72 2.03
N GLU A 148 -2.03 19.33 1.03
CA GLU A 148 -2.91 18.17 1.12
C GLU A 148 -2.13 16.86 1.19
N HIS A 149 -1.06 16.71 0.42
CA HIS A 149 -0.15 15.55 0.48
C HIS A 149 0.42 15.36 1.87
N ASN A 150 0.99 16.42 2.45
CA ASN A 150 1.53 16.38 3.81
C ASN A 150 0.44 16.17 4.87
N SER A 151 -0.77 16.71 4.66
CA SER A 151 -1.91 16.47 5.55
C SER A 151 -2.36 15.01 5.52
N GLN A 152 -2.37 14.35 4.37
CA GLN A 152 -2.67 12.92 4.28
C GLN A 152 -1.57 12.08 4.93
N HIS A 153 -0.29 12.43 4.73
CA HIS A 153 0.82 11.78 5.44
C HIS A 153 0.61 11.81 6.96
N GLU A 154 0.31 12.98 7.52
CA GLU A 154 0.10 13.13 8.97
C GLU A 154 -1.07 12.27 9.46
N GLN A 155 -2.19 12.26 8.73
CA GLN A 155 -3.35 11.42 9.04
C GLN A 155 -3.02 9.92 9.01
N ASP A 156 -2.25 9.47 8.01
CA ASP A 156 -1.84 8.07 7.87
C ASP A 156 -0.90 7.64 9.01
N VAL A 157 0.09 8.48 9.34
CA VAL A 157 1.02 8.22 10.45
C VAL A 157 0.29 8.18 11.79
N MET A 158 -0.60 9.14 12.07
CA MET A 158 -1.40 9.16 13.29
C MET A 158 -2.29 7.93 13.40
N TRP A 159 -2.95 7.54 12.30
CA TRP A 159 -3.81 6.37 12.26
C TRP A 159 -3.02 5.08 12.49
N LEU A 160 -1.90 4.86 11.78
CA LEU A 160 -1.04 3.69 11.95
C LEU A 160 -0.56 3.55 13.39
N ARG A 161 -0.03 4.64 13.97
CA ARG A 161 0.41 4.69 15.37
C ARG A 161 -0.71 4.24 16.32
N TYR A 162 -1.88 4.86 16.21
CA TYR A 162 -3.02 4.53 17.06
C TYR A 162 -3.43 3.05 16.94
N GLN A 163 -3.50 2.50 15.72
CA GLN A 163 -3.90 1.10 15.52
C GLN A 163 -2.87 0.12 16.06
N ILE A 164 -1.58 0.34 15.80
CA ILE A 164 -0.50 -0.54 16.25
C ILE A 164 -0.48 -0.60 17.78
N THR A 165 -0.47 0.56 18.45
CA THR A 165 -0.51 0.64 19.91
C THR A 165 -1.76 -0.05 20.47
N THR A 166 -2.93 0.18 19.87
CA THR A 166 -4.19 -0.44 20.30
C THR A 166 -4.18 -1.96 20.14
N ILE A 167 -3.55 -2.49 19.10
CA ILE A 167 -3.45 -3.93 18.86
C ILE A 167 -2.48 -4.57 19.87
N GLN A 168 -1.33 -3.95 20.11
CA GLN A 168 -0.29 -4.47 21.02
C GLN A 168 -0.73 -4.46 22.50
N GLN A 169 -1.48 -3.43 22.93
CA GLN A 169 -1.95 -3.34 24.31
C GLN A 169 -3.02 -4.38 24.69
N ARG A 170 -3.62 -5.08 23.71
CA ARG A 170 -4.64 -6.10 23.97
C ARG A 170 -4.01 -7.36 24.57
N LYS A 171 -4.01 -7.45 25.91
CA LYS A 171 -3.50 -8.59 26.69
C LYS A 171 -4.22 -9.93 26.43
N ASN A 172 -5.42 -9.93 25.83
CA ASN A 172 -6.30 -11.11 25.76
C ASN A 172 -6.34 -11.83 24.39
N GLY A 173 -5.60 -11.37 23.39
CA GLY A 173 -5.51 -12.02 22.08
C GLY A 173 -4.10 -12.52 21.86
N GLY A 174 -3.86 -13.82 21.96
CA GLY A 174 -2.50 -14.40 21.81
C GLY A 174 -1.77 -13.87 20.56
N ASN A 175 -0.43 -13.75 20.64
CA ASN A 175 0.48 -13.13 19.66
C ASN A 175 -0.13 -12.92 18.26
N LYS A 176 -0.81 -11.77 18.07
CA LYS A 176 -1.28 -11.34 16.75
C LYS A 176 -0.10 -10.76 15.98
N ARG A 177 0.01 -11.11 14.70
CA ARG A 177 0.98 -10.54 13.78
C ARG A 177 0.32 -9.41 13.02
N ILE A 178 0.98 -8.27 12.93
CA ILE A 178 0.50 -7.15 12.11
C ILE A 178 1.20 -7.26 10.75
N LEU A 179 0.44 -7.08 9.69
CA LEU A 179 0.91 -6.90 8.32
C LEU A 179 0.52 -5.48 7.92
N ILE A 180 1.47 -4.65 7.53
CA ILE A 180 1.19 -3.29 7.07
C ILE A 180 1.38 -3.28 5.55
N ALA A 181 0.49 -2.65 4.80
CA ALA A 181 0.61 -2.50 3.35
C ALA A 181 0.46 -1.01 3.01
N THR A 182 1.50 -0.42 2.41
CA THR A 182 1.63 1.03 2.18
C THR A 182 2.34 1.32 0.86
N HIS A 183 2.01 2.46 0.25
CA HIS A 183 2.61 2.93 -1.00
C HIS A 183 4.00 3.51 -0.83
N HIS A 184 4.18 4.51 0.04
CA HIS A 184 5.54 4.98 0.32
C HIS A 184 6.16 4.19 1.47
N ALA A 185 7.48 3.98 1.33
CA ALA A 185 8.23 3.29 2.36
C ALA A 185 8.36 4.16 3.63
N PRO A 186 8.09 3.60 4.82
CA PRO A 186 8.26 4.28 6.10
C PRO A 186 9.72 4.42 6.54
N ALA A 187 10.69 4.13 5.67
CA ALA A 187 12.11 4.35 5.93
C ALA A 187 12.77 4.98 4.71
N VAL A 188 13.86 5.72 4.92
CA VAL A 188 14.70 6.26 3.84
C VAL A 188 15.86 5.31 3.55
N ILE A 189 16.41 4.68 4.58
CA ILE A 189 17.55 3.77 4.45
C ILE A 189 17.09 2.39 3.96
N GLY A 190 17.53 2.01 2.75
CA GLY A 190 17.29 0.69 2.15
C GLY A 190 16.06 0.60 1.24
N THR A 191 15.29 1.67 1.09
CA THR A 191 14.02 1.74 0.34
C THR A 191 14.14 2.52 -0.98
N SER A 192 15.24 3.26 -1.13
CA SER A 192 15.61 4.05 -2.31
C SER A 192 17.00 3.64 -2.79
N ARG A 193 17.27 3.63 -4.12
CA ARG A 193 18.65 3.44 -4.59
C ARG A 193 19.52 4.60 -4.04
N PRO A 194 20.78 4.35 -3.65
CA PRO A 194 21.66 5.38 -3.11
C PRO A 194 21.78 6.62 -4.01
N GLU A 195 21.62 6.43 -5.32
CA GLU A 195 21.67 7.49 -6.34
C GLU A 195 20.53 8.51 -6.19
N HIS A 196 19.34 8.11 -5.74
CA HIS A 196 18.19 9.01 -5.55
C HIS A 196 18.20 9.73 -4.19
N SER A 197 19.03 9.29 -3.25
CA SER A 197 19.10 9.89 -1.91
C SER A 197 19.62 11.33 -1.92
N LYS A 198 20.32 11.75 -2.99
CA LYS A 198 20.96 13.06 -3.13
C LYS A 198 20.17 14.07 -3.97
N ASN A 199 18.98 13.71 -4.43
CA ASN A 199 18.21 14.54 -5.35
C ASN A 199 17.48 15.64 -4.57
N GLU A 200 17.35 16.83 -5.15
CA GLU A 200 16.76 18.02 -4.49
C GLU A 200 15.25 17.87 -4.17
N TRP A 201 14.63 16.77 -4.57
CA TRP A 201 13.21 16.46 -4.37
C TRP A 201 12.97 15.07 -3.73
N ASN A 202 13.98 14.52 -3.03
CA ASN A 202 13.91 13.18 -2.45
C ASN A 202 12.77 12.99 -1.41
N SER A 203 12.31 14.06 -0.74
CA SER A 203 11.18 14.00 0.20
C SER A 203 9.83 13.63 -0.44
N ALA A 204 9.74 13.65 -1.78
CA ALA A 204 8.54 13.17 -2.49
C ALA A 204 8.38 11.64 -2.44
N PHE A 205 9.44 10.88 -2.14
CA PHE A 205 9.42 9.43 -2.32
C PHE A 205 9.49 8.64 -1.01
N SER A 206 10.09 9.22 0.03
CA SER A 206 10.30 8.51 1.29
C SER A 206 10.33 9.46 2.48
N THR A 207 10.03 8.92 3.66
CA THR A 207 10.12 9.64 4.93
C THR A 207 10.64 8.69 5.98
N GLU A 208 11.61 9.14 6.78
CA GLU A 208 12.21 8.29 7.80
C GLU A 208 11.30 8.23 9.01
N LEU A 209 10.47 7.19 9.06
CA LEU A 209 9.62 6.88 10.21
C LEU A 209 10.28 5.79 11.08
N ILE A 210 11.11 4.91 10.51
CA ILE A 210 11.73 3.78 11.23
C ILE A 210 13.13 4.18 11.76
N GLY A 211 13.19 4.53 13.05
CA GLY A 211 14.45 4.88 13.70
C GLY A 211 14.30 5.85 14.87
N ASN A 212 13.16 6.53 14.95
CA ASN A 212 12.73 7.19 16.17
C ASN A 212 12.39 6.12 17.23
N ALA A 213 12.72 6.37 18.51
CA ALA A 213 12.45 5.45 19.62
C ALA A 213 10.97 5.03 19.70
N GLU A 214 10.07 5.89 19.22
CA GLU A 214 8.62 5.64 19.08
C GLU A 214 8.27 4.58 18.03
N PHE A 215 9.12 4.39 17.02
CA PHE A 215 8.93 3.43 15.92
C PHE A 215 9.90 2.23 16.00
N ALA A 216 10.73 2.13 17.04
CA ALA A 216 11.58 0.95 17.26
C ALA A 216 10.76 -0.35 17.30
N GLU A 217 9.50 -0.28 17.75
CA GLU A 217 8.55 -1.40 17.71
C GLU A 217 7.93 -1.68 16.33
N PHE A 218 7.98 -0.73 15.37
CA PHE A 218 7.55 -0.96 13.98
C PHE A 218 8.45 -1.98 13.30
N SER A 219 9.75 -1.99 13.63
CA SER A 219 10.75 -2.88 13.01
C SER A 219 10.48 -4.39 13.14
N LYS A 220 9.63 -4.82 14.10
CA LYS A 220 9.36 -6.24 14.36
C LYS A 220 8.14 -6.80 13.61
N THR A 221 7.33 -5.96 12.97
CA THR A 221 5.99 -6.32 12.46
C THR A 221 5.63 -5.66 11.13
N LEU A 222 6.58 -4.99 10.49
CA LEU A 222 6.31 -4.19 9.30
C LEU A 222 6.73 -4.94 8.04
N VAL A 223 5.78 -5.55 7.32
CA VAL A 223 6.02 -5.81 5.89
C VAL A 223 6.03 -4.46 5.18
N ASP A 224 7.20 -3.86 5.02
CA ASP A 224 7.35 -2.86 3.98
C ASP A 224 7.33 -3.63 2.66
N LEU A 225 6.49 -3.23 1.72
CA LEU A 225 6.49 -3.87 0.41
C LEU A 225 7.68 -3.44 -0.45
N ARG A 226 8.47 -2.45 0.02
CA ARG A 226 9.85 -2.24 -0.42
C ARG A 226 10.90 -3.01 0.40
N LEU A 227 10.62 -3.44 1.64
CA LEU A 227 11.54 -4.23 2.49
C LEU A 227 10.79 -5.22 3.40
N TYR A 228 10.56 -6.42 2.90
CA TYR A 228 10.13 -7.64 3.61
C TYR A 228 10.26 -7.61 5.15
N ALA A 229 9.14 -7.63 5.88
CA ALA A 229 9.11 -8.24 7.21
C ALA A 229 7.88 -9.11 7.45
N LEU A 230 7.87 -10.24 6.75
CA LEU A 230 7.44 -11.57 7.17
C LEU A 230 7.84 -12.47 5.99
N ARG A 231 9.15 -12.73 5.85
CA ARG A 231 9.72 -13.51 4.72
C ARG A 231 9.04 -14.88 4.54
N ASP A 232 8.43 -15.41 5.59
CA ASP A 232 7.71 -16.68 5.57
C ASP A 232 6.27 -16.60 5.01
N LEU A 233 5.72 -15.38 4.87
CA LEU A 233 4.33 -15.17 4.42
C LEU A 233 4.22 -14.56 3.02
N VAL A 234 5.29 -13.98 2.47
CA VAL A 234 5.23 -13.21 1.22
C VAL A 234 5.99 -13.92 0.10
N GLU A 235 5.29 -14.26 -0.99
CA GLU A 235 5.90 -14.68 -2.26
C GLU A 235 5.71 -13.55 -3.30
N GLY A 236 6.80 -12.92 -3.77
CA GLY A 236 6.73 -11.74 -4.64
C GLY A 236 7.70 -11.75 -5.82
N GLN A 237 7.27 -11.17 -6.94
CA GLN A 237 8.08 -10.81 -8.11
C GLN A 237 8.12 -9.28 -8.19
N LYS A 238 9.31 -8.69 -8.24
CA LYS A 238 9.52 -7.26 -8.47
C LYS A 238 9.57 -7.00 -9.98
N ARG A 239 8.83 -6.02 -10.48
CA ARG A 239 9.22 -5.31 -11.72
C ARG A 239 9.73 -3.93 -11.30
N GLU A 240 10.83 -3.50 -11.90
CA GLU A 240 11.45 -2.22 -11.58
C GLU A 240 10.60 -1.10 -12.19
N SER A 241 10.10 -0.19 -11.35
CA SER A 241 9.57 1.09 -11.83
C SER A 241 10.72 1.92 -12.39
N HIS A 242 10.53 2.42 -13.62
CA HIS A 242 11.39 3.41 -14.25
C HIS A 242 10.84 4.80 -13.91
N GLU A 243 11.11 5.27 -12.70
CA GLU A 243 11.04 6.70 -12.35
C GLU A 243 12.41 7.37 -12.47
#